data_AF-A0A9D4XZR5-F1
#
_entry.id   AF-A0A9D4XZR5-F1
#
_cell.length_a   1.000
_cell.length_b   1.000
_cell.length_c   1.000
_cell.angle_alpha   90.00
_cell.angle_beta   90.00
_cell.angle_gamma   90.00
#
_symmetry.space_group_name_H-M   'P 1'
#
loop_
_entity.id
_entity.type
_entity.pdbx_description
1 polymer ?
#
loop_
_entity_poly.entity_id
_entity_poly.type
_entity_poly.pdbx_seq_one_letter_code
_entity_poly.pdbx_strand_id
1 'polypeptide(L)'
;MLNRINIRRNIAPKDGNFSFGISQLEAMFPNGSVDNNYQMVYKELPKWEESVTQAKVRYQETITNLADKYPTENLLLVTHGEGTQVALSSFTKDVVEHKVKYCGYVQLRRPIFVNNHSFIGGKLNLQTHIGQNGVTYISSQDI
;
A
#
# COMPACT_ATOMS: atom_id res chain seq x y z
N MET A 1 -3.07 -4.55 -7.83
CA MET A 1 -4.30 -4.09 -8.51
C MET A 1 -5.04 -5.30 -9.07
N LEU A 2 -6.37 -5.36 -8.94
CA LEU A 2 -7.19 -6.41 -9.51
C LEU A 2 -7.68 -6.05 -10.91
N ASN A 3 -6.79 -6.17 -11.90
CA ASN A 3 -7.12 -5.84 -13.29
C ASN A 3 -6.37 -6.70 -14.31
N ARG A 4 -6.70 -6.51 -15.58
CA ARG A 4 -6.14 -7.27 -16.72
C ARG A 4 -4.68 -6.96 -17.04
N ILE A 5 -4.10 -5.92 -16.44
CA ILE A 5 -2.67 -5.60 -16.61
C ILE A 5 -1.84 -6.58 -15.78
N ASN A 6 -2.27 -6.84 -14.54
CA ASN A 6 -1.50 -7.64 -13.60
C ASN A 6 -1.96 -9.09 -13.48
N ILE A 7 -3.22 -9.38 -13.85
CA ILE A 7 -3.79 -10.72 -13.82
C ILE A 7 -4.14 -11.13 -15.25
N ARG A 8 -3.50 -12.19 -15.75
CA ARG A 8 -3.73 -12.69 -17.12
C ARG A 8 -5.18 -13.17 -17.27
N ARG A 9 -5.78 -12.93 -18.45
CA ARG A 9 -7.19 -13.26 -18.71
C ARG A 9 -7.52 -14.75 -18.54
N ASN A 10 -6.56 -15.64 -18.82
CA ASN A 10 -6.77 -17.08 -18.75
C ASN A 10 -6.71 -17.65 -17.32
N ILE A 11 -6.27 -16.86 -16.34
CA ILE A 11 -6.20 -17.27 -14.93
C ILE A 11 -7.19 -16.50 -14.04
N ALA A 12 -7.83 -15.45 -14.58
CA ALA A 12 -8.87 -14.73 -13.86
C ALA A 12 -10.12 -15.62 -13.67
N PRO A 13 -10.83 -15.53 -12.53
CA PRO A 13 -12.14 -16.12 -12.32
C PRO A 13 -13.09 -15.75 -13.48
N LYS A 14 -13.75 -16.77 -14.04
CA LYS A 14 -14.63 -16.59 -15.21
C LYS A 14 -15.89 -15.79 -14.87
N ASP A 15 -16.32 -15.87 -13.62
CA ASP A 15 -17.45 -15.12 -13.06
C ASP A 15 -17.05 -13.70 -12.57
N GLY A 16 -15.76 -13.35 -12.67
CA GLY A 16 -15.23 -12.08 -12.16
C GLY A 16 -15.27 -11.95 -10.64
N ASN A 17 -15.60 -13.02 -9.92
CA ASN A 17 -15.72 -12.98 -8.46
C ASN A 17 -14.35 -13.24 -7.80
N PHE A 18 -13.79 -12.19 -7.23
CA PHE A 18 -12.56 -12.24 -6.43
C PHE A 18 -12.83 -12.22 -4.92
N SER A 19 -14.07 -12.47 -4.48
CA SER A 19 -14.39 -12.52 -3.06
C SER A 19 -13.61 -13.64 -2.36
N PHE A 20 -13.05 -13.32 -1.21
CA PHE A 20 -12.43 -14.30 -0.33
C PHE A 20 -13.43 -14.74 0.72
N GLY A 21 -13.52 -16.04 1.00
CA GLY A 21 -14.19 -16.54 2.20
C GLY A 21 -13.34 -16.21 3.43
N ILE A 22 -13.33 -14.94 3.86
CA ILE A 22 -12.43 -14.45 4.93
C ILE A 22 -12.51 -15.35 6.15
N SER A 23 -13.72 -15.62 6.66
CA SER A 23 -13.89 -16.49 7.84
C SER A 23 -13.41 -17.92 7.62
N GLN A 24 -13.50 -18.46 6.40
CA GLN A 24 -12.95 -19.79 6.09
C GLN A 24 -11.42 -19.77 6.11
N LEU A 25 -10.81 -18.72 5.55
CA LEU A 25 -9.36 -18.54 5.54
C LEU A 25 -8.82 -18.30 6.96
N GLU A 26 -9.50 -17.48 7.76
CA GLU A 26 -9.14 -17.22 9.16
C GLU A 26 -9.14 -18.52 9.99
N ALA A 27 -10.13 -19.39 9.78
CA ALA A 27 -10.22 -20.68 10.46
C ALA A 27 -9.12 -21.67 10.07
N MET A 28 -8.40 -21.44 8.96
CA MET A 28 -7.25 -22.27 8.56
C MET A 28 -5.97 -21.92 9.33
N PHE A 29 -5.90 -20.75 9.96
CA PHE A 29 -4.73 -20.35 10.72
C PHE A 29 -4.75 -20.93 12.15
N PRO A 30 -3.57 -21.20 12.75
CA PRO A 30 -3.50 -21.61 14.15
C PRO A 30 -4.14 -20.59 15.09
N ASN A 31 -4.73 -21.07 16.19
CA ASN A 31 -5.37 -20.20 17.17
C ASN A 31 -4.39 -19.13 17.69
N GLY A 32 -4.85 -17.88 17.78
CA GLY A 32 -4.03 -16.72 18.16
C GLY A 32 -3.20 -16.10 17.04
N SER A 33 -3.22 -16.64 15.81
CA SER A 33 -2.50 -16.05 14.67
C SER A 33 -3.26 -14.88 14.03
N VAL A 34 -4.59 -14.90 14.10
CA VAL A 34 -5.47 -13.87 13.55
C VAL A 34 -5.88 -12.92 14.67
N ASP A 35 -5.66 -11.62 14.48
CA ASP A 35 -6.13 -10.59 15.40
C ASP A 35 -7.64 -10.35 15.21
N ASN A 36 -8.48 -11.01 15.99
CA ASN A 36 -9.93 -10.86 15.85
C ASN A 36 -10.47 -9.45 16.19
N ASN A 37 -9.63 -8.52 16.67
CA ASN A 37 -10.02 -7.13 16.92
C ASN A 37 -9.61 -6.18 15.77
N TYR A 38 -9.03 -6.71 14.69
CA TYR A 38 -8.63 -5.88 13.57
C TYR A 38 -9.86 -5.22 12.91
N GLN A 39 -9.70 -3.99 12.47
CA GLN A 39 -10.68 -3.30 11.63
C GLN A 39 -10.05 -3.04 10.28
N MET A 40 -10.69 -3.52 9.20
CA MET A 40 -10.27 -3.20 7.85
C MET A 40 -10.30 -1.68 7.66
N VAL A 41 -9.16 -1.13 7.24
CA VAL A 41 -9.04 0.30 6.91
C VAL A 41 -9.93 0.66 5.72
N TYR A 42 -10.14 -0.29 4.82
CA TYR A 42 -11.02 -0.14 3.68
C TYR A 42 -12.09 -1.23 3.73
N LYS A 43 -13.37 -0.82 3.78
CA LYS A 43 -14.49 -1.74 4.07
C LYS A 43 -14.87 -2.65 2.90
N GLU A 44 -14.49 -2.28 1.68
CA GLU A 44 -14.84 -3.02 0.47
C GLU A 44 -13.58 -3.61 -0.19
N LEU A 45 -13.62 -4.88 -0.58
CA LEU A 45 -12.52 -5.41 -1.39
C LEU A 45 -12.46 -4.69 -2.76
N PRO A 46 -11.26 -4.51 -3.35
CA PRO A 46 -11.15 -4.01 -4.71
C PRO A 46 -12.00 -4.85 -5.66
N LYS A 47 -12.70 -4.19 -6.57
CA LYS A 47 -13.51 -4.86 -7.59
C LYS A 47 -12.60 -5.32 -8.73
N TRP A 48 -12.99 -6.41 -9.38
CA TRP A 48 -12.34 -6.86 -10.61
C TRP A 48 -12.39 -5.76 -11.67
N GLU A 49 -11.30 -5.63 -12.42
CA GLU A 49 -11.08 -4.59 -13.43
C GLU A 49 -11.04 -3.16 -12.86
N GLU A 50 -10.54 -2.99 -11.64
CA GLU A 50 -10.23 -1.63 -11.14
C GLU A 50 -9.22 -0.93 -12.08
N SER A 51 -9.50 0.34 -12.41
CA SER A 51 -8.56 1.13 -13.20
C SER A 51 -7.26 1.37 -12.43
N VAL A 52 -6.16 1.61 -13.15
CA VAL A 52 -4.86 1.94 -12.53
C VAL A 52 -4.99 3.15 -11.60
N THR A 53 -5.74 4.17 -12.02
CA THR A 53 -5.96 5.38 -11.22
C THR A 53 -6.74 5.09 -9.94
N GLN A 54 -7.81 4.31 -10.01
CA GLN A 54 -8.58 3.92 -8.82
C GLN A 54 -7.72 3.11 -7.84
N ALA A 55 -6.92 2.19 -8.35
CA ALA A 55 -6.04 1.39 -7.50
C ALA A 55 -4.96 2.25 -6.83
N LYS A 56 -4.35 3.20 -7.57
CA LYS A 56 -3.38 4.17 -7.02
C LYS A 56 -3.98 4.96 -5.85
N VAL A 57 -5.17 5.52 -6.04
CA VAL A 57 -5.89 6.27 -4.98
C VAL A 57 -6.12 5.38 -3.77
N ARG A 58 -6.64 4.16 -3.97
CA ARG A 58 -6.92 3.21 -2.88
C ARG A 58 -5.66 2.83 -2.09
N TYR A 59 -4.53 2.55 -2.77
CA TYR A 59 -3.26 2.27 -2.09
C TYR A 59 -2.78 3.47 -1.28
N GLN A 60 -2.81 4.69 -1.84
CA GLN A 60 -2.41 5.91 -1.16
C GLN A 60 -3.26 6.20 0.08
N GLU A 61 -4.59 6.08 -0.05
CA GLU A 61 -5.53 6.22 1.07
C GLU A 61 -5.28 5.17 2.14
N THR A 62 -5.05 3.90 1.75
CA THR A 62 -4.77 2.82 2.70
C THR A 62 -3.51 3.11 3.53
N ILE A 63 -2.42 3.55 2.87
CA ILE A 63 -1.16 3.91 3.56
C ILE A 63 -1.39 5.08 4.51
N THR A 64 -2.10 6.12 4.07
CA THR A 64 -2.36 7.33 4.86
C THR A 64 -3.23 7.01 6.07
N ASN A 65 -4.34 6.31 5.88
CA ASN A 65 -5.28 5.94 6.93
C ASN A 65 -4.65 5.01 7.96
N LEU A 66 -3.78 4.07 7.54
CA LEU A 66 -3.03 3.22 8.47
C LEU A 66 -2.08 4.06 9.32
N ALA A 67 -1.33 4.98 8.70
CA ALA A 67 -0.44 5.87 9.45
C ALA A 67 -1.22 6.76 10.44
N ASP A 68 -2.40 7.27 10.06
CA ASP A 68 -3.28 8.07 10.91
C ASP A 68 -3.90 7.28 12.05
N LYS A 69 -4.24 6.02 11.82
CA LYS A 69 -4.77 5.12 12.86
C LYS A 69 -3.73 4.80 13.93
N TYR A 70 -2.44 4.70 13.56
CA TYR A 70 -1.35 4.34 14.46
C TYR A 70 -0.25 5.43 14.47
N PRO A 71 -0.54 6.64 14.97
CA PRO A 71 0.34 7.81 14.81
C PRO A 71 1.63 7.72 15.63
N THR A 72 1.71 6.82 16.62
CA THR A 72 2.86 6.63 17.51
C THR A 72 3.67 5.38 17.18
N GLU A 73 3.31 4.65 16.13
CA GLU A 73 3.91 3.36 15.78
C GLU A 73 4.71 3.42 14.47
N ASN A 74 5.69 2.53 14.36
CA ASN A 74 6.34 2.27 13.07
C ASN A 74 5.60 1.14 12.38
N LEU A 75 5.09 1.39 11.18
CA LEU A 75 4.31 0.42 10.41
C LEU A 75 5.17 -0.26 9.34
N LEU A 76 5.11 -1.59 9.27
CA LEU A 76 5.66 -2.39 8.18
C LEU A 76 4.52 -2.88 7.28
N LEU A 77 4.47 -2.39 6.05
CA LEU A 77 3.46 -2.78 5.06
C LEU A 77 4.08 -3.71 4.02
N VAL A 78 3.70 -4.99 4.05
CA VAL A 78 4.14 -5.98 3.06
C VAL A 78 3.12 -6.05 1.92
N THR A 79 3.58 -5.87 0.69
CA THR A 79 2.71 -5.75 -0.49
C THR A 79 3.43 -6.23 -1.77
N HIS A 80 2.74 -6.17 -2.90
CA HIS A 80 3.31 -6.39 -4.23
C HIS A 80 4.06 -5.17 -4.74
N GLY A 81 4.88 -5.35 -5.78
CA GLY A 81 5.68 -4.27 -6.36
C GLY A 81 4.87 -3.01 -6.69
N GLU A 82 3.63 -3.16 -7.16
CA GLU A 82 2.71 -2.04 -7.44
C GLU A 82 2.41 -1.18 -6.20
N GLY A 83 2.21 -1.79 -5.03
CA GLY A 83 1.97 -1.04 -3.80
C GLY A 83 3.18 -0.19 -3.42
N THR A 84 4.39 -0.74 -3.59
CA THR A 84 5.65 -0.01 -3.39
C THR A 84 5.80 1.14 -4.40
N GLN A 85 5.40 0.96 -5.66
CA GLN A 85 5.43 2.00 -6.69
C GLN A 85 4.45 3.14 -6.41
N VAL A 86 3.25 2.83 -5.91
CA VAL A 86 2.29 3.84 -5.47
C VAL A 86 2.87 4.63 -4.31
N ALA A 87 3.40 3.95 -3.29
CA ALA A 87 4.03 4.62 -2.16
C ALA A 87 5.18 5.55 -2.60
N LEU A 88 5.96 5.17 -3.60
CA LEU A 88 7.01 6.02 -4.15
C LEU A 88 6.43 7.26 -4.86
N SER A 89 5.56 7.04 -5.85
CA SER A 89 5.02 8.10 -6.73
C SER A 89 4.02 9.04 -6.05
N SER A 90 3.28 8.58 -5.04
CA SER A 90 2.30 9.41 -4.31
C SER A 90 2.94 10.33 -3.27
N PHE A 91 4.10 9.96 -2.72
CA PHE A 91 4.74 10.67 -1.61
C PHE A 91 6.09 11.31 -1.98
N THR A 92 6.44 11.28 -3.26
CA THR A 92 7.62 11.92 -3.84
C THR A 92 7.18 12.76 -5.02
N LYS A 93 7.61 14.02 -5.09
CA LYS A 93 7.32 14.83 -6.27
C LYS A 93 8.14 14.31 -7.45
N ASP A 94 7.64 14.58 -8.65
CA ASP A 94 8.47 14.55 -9.86
C ASP A 94 8.99 13.17 -10.27
N VAL A 95 8.46 12.06 -9.74
CA VAL A 95 8.86 10.71 -10.17
C VAL A 95 8.34 10.41 -11.56
N VAL A 96 9.24 10.27 -12.55
CA VAL A 96 8.91 10.01 -13.96
C VAL A 96 8.99 8.52 -14.28
N GLU A 97 10.01 7.85 -13.75
CA GLU A 97 10.20 6.40 -13.92
C GLU A 97 10.63 5.75 -12.62
N HIS A 98 10.28 4.47 -12.45
CA HIS A 98 10.66 3.70 -11.27
C HIS A 98 10.85 2.21 -11.58
N LYS A 99 11.71 1.57 -10.78
CA LYS A 99 11.91 0.12 -10.78
C LYS A 99 12.01 -0.38 -9.34
N VAL A 100 11.26 -1.44 -9.05
CA VAL A 100 11.26 -2.13 -7.75
C VAL A 100 11.82 -3.53 -7.97
N LYS A 101 12.96 -3.84 -7.35
CA LYS A 101 13.55 -5.18 -7.33
C LYS A 101 12.82 -6.08 -6.32
N TYR A 102 13.11 -7.38 -6.38
CA TYR A 102 12.62 -8.33 -5.38
C TYR A 102 13.04 -7.89 -3.97
N CYS A 103 12.10 -7.91 -3.01
CA CYS A 103 12.26 -7.37 -1.66
C CYS A 103 12.69 -5.88 -1.60
N GLY A 104 12.49 -5.13 -2.68
CA GLY A 104 12.70 -3.68 -2.67
C GLY A 104 11.64 -2.97 -1.83
N TYR A 105 12.05 -1.95 -1.10
CA TYR A 105 11.18 -1.24 -0.16
C TYR A 105 11.36 0.27 -0.23
N VAL A 106 10.31 0.98 0.20
CA VAL A 106 10.37 2.43 0.43
C VAL A 106 10.11 2.73 1.90
N GLN A 107 10.72 3.78 2.40
CA GLN A 107 10.54 4.29 3.74
C GLN A 107 9.89 5.67 3.65
N LEU A 108 8.76 5.81 4.32
CA LEU A 108 8.03 7.07 4.43
C LEU A 108 8.17 7.59 5.87
N ARG A 109 8.28 8.91 6.02
CA ARG A 109 8.33 9.58 7.33
C ARG A 109 7.44 10.81 7.33
N ARG A 110 6.83 11.09 8.48
CA ARG A 110 6.05 12.31 8.72
C ARG A 110 6.33 12.86 10.11
N PRO A 111 6.19 14.18 10.32
CA PRO A 111 6.11 14.73 11.66
C PRO A 111 4.77 14.36 12.32
N ILE A 112 4.79 14.22 13.64
CA ILE A 112 3.59 14.02 14.47
C ILE A 112 3.49 15.20 15.42
N PHE A 113 2.33 15.85 15.44
CA PHE A 113 2.04 17.00 16.30
C PHE A 113 1.10 16.57 17.43
N VAL A 114 1.34 17.07 18.64
CA VAL A 114 0.49 16.80 19.81
C VAL A 114 -0.46 17.98 19.99
N ASN A 115 -1.76 17.71 20.04
CA ASN A 115 -2.79 18.71 20.30
C ASN A 115 -3.80 18.18 21.34
N ASN A 116 -3.74 18.70 22.57
CA ASN A 116 -4.73 18.44 23.62
C ASN A 116 -5.14 16.96 23.75
N HIS A 117 -4.14 16.08 23.89
CA HIS A 117 -4.28 14.61 24.00
C HIS A 117 -4.63 13.87 22.70
N SER A 118 -4.61 14.55 21.56
CA SER A 118 -4.70 13.92 20.23
C SER A 118 -3.37 14.06 19.47
N PHE A 119 -3.15 13.15 18.52
CA PHE A 119 -2.02 13.22 17.59
C PHE A 119 -2.53 13.62 16.21
N ILE A 120 -1.84 14.57 15.59
CA ILE A 120 -2.12 15.02 14.22
C ILE A 120 -0.89 14.69 13.36
N GLY A 121 -1.10 13.83 12.36
CA GLY A 121 -0.06 13.48 11.40
C GLY A 121 0.18 14.61 10.38
N GLY A 122 1.43 15.00 10.18
CA GLY A 122 1.80 15.83 9.04
C GLY A 122 1.89 15.03 7.74
N LYS A 123 2.37 15.69 6.68
CA LYS A 123 2.55 15.06 5.37
C LYS A 123 3.59 13.93 5.44
N LEU A 124 3.28 12.78 4.83
CA LEU A 124 4.23 11.71 4.54
C LEU A 124 5.20 12.15 3.43
N ASN A 125 6.49 11.95 3.67
CA ASN A 125 7.56 12.21 2.73
C ASN A 125 8.45 10.97 2.59
N LEU A 126 8.97 10.74 1.40
CA LEU A 126 9.94 9.68 1.15
C LEU A 126 11.27 9.99 1.87
N GLN A 127 11.80 9.00 2.58
CA GLN A 127 13.14 9.03 3.18
C GLN A 127 14.14 8.12 2.44
N THR A 128 13.66 7.23 1.55
CA THR A 128 14.50 6.29 0.81
C THR A 128 15.56 6.98 -0.04
N HIS A 129 16.82 6.64 0.20
CA HIS A 129 17.93 6.99 -0.68
C HIS A 129 17.92 6.08 -1.92
N ILE A 130 18.09 6.69 -3.10
CA ILE A 130 18.03 6.00 -4.39
C ILE A 130 19.06 4.85 -4.43
N GLY A 131 18.64 3.67 -4.90
CA GLY A 131 19.53 2.54 -5.19
C GLY A 131 19.97 1.70 -3.98
N GLN A 132 19.78 2.18 -2.75
CA GLN A 132 20.18 1.45 -1.54
C GLN A 132 19.15 0.38 -1.12
N ASN A 133 17.88 0.56 -1.50
CA ASN A 133 16.76 -0.22 -0.96
C ASN A 133 16.08 -1.11 -2.01
N GLY A 134 16.78 -1.44 -3.09
CA GLY A 134 16.21 -2.20 -4.21
C GLY A 134 15.18 -1.41 -5.04
N VAL A 135 15.03 -0.11 -4.78
CA VAL A 135 14.17 0.82 -5.52
C VAL A 135 15.01 1.88 -6.18
N THR A 136 14.76 2.13 -7.47
CA THR A 136 15.38 3.21 -8.24
C THR A 136 14.29 4.02 -8.91
N TYR A 137 14.49 5.33 -9.03
CA TYR A 137 13.59 6.21 -9.77
C TYR A 137 14.36 7.36 -10.43
N ILE A 138 13.73 7.97 -11.43
CA ILE A 138 14.20 9.19 -12.10
C ILE A 138 13.26 10.33 -11.70
N SER A 139 13.83 11.44 -11.21
CA SER A 139 13.09 12.67 -10.98
C SER A 139 13.01 13.49 -12.26
N SER A 140 11.93 14.25 -12.49
CA SER A 140 11.87 15.23 -13.57
C SER A 140 12.85 16.38 -13.38
N GLN A 141 13.46 16.48 -12.20
CA GLN A 141 14.56 17.40 -11.90
C GLN A 141 15.92 16.86 -12.40
N ASP A 142 16.00 15.57 -12.72
CA ASP A 142 17.22 14.89 -13.20
C ASP A 142 17.25 14.78 -14.75
N ILE A 143 16.24 15.34 -15.43
CA ILE A 143 16.07 15.38 -16.90
C ILE A 143 16.14 16.83 -17.36
#